data_AF-A0AA35K1U5-F1
#
_entry.id   AF-A0AA35K1U5-F1
#
_cell.length_a   1.000
_cell.length_b   1.000
_cell.length_c   1.000
_cell.angle_alpha   90.00
_cell.angle_beta   90.00
_cell.angle_gamma   90.00
#
_symmetry.space_group_name_H-M   'P 1'
#
loop_
_entity.id
_entity.type
_entity.pdbx_description
1 polymer ?
#
loop_
_entity_poly.entity_id
_entity_poly.type
_entity_poly.pdbx_seq_one_letter_code
_entity_poly.pdbx_strand_id
1 'polypeptide(L)'
;MVPNQETQYQGMVQLLLHFRWTWVGLFAPDNDNGERFVSTLTRLMNKREICVAFTQRVLRKTWLWIPHEAPILWRQVNVFAYFADSQSGLYTIIEVQTLLERIQSGGKVWITTLLQNKMLLCDIDCFRYTHGSLSFVMKTKKRMRKDYYGPMALASQRYSEDAFDCSYSKHALSVR
;
A
#
# COMPACT_ATOMS: atom_id res chain seq x y z
N MET A 1 21.24 -11.52 1.17
CA MET A 1 21.08 -10.84 -0.13
C MET A 1 19.60 -10.46 -0.25
N VAL A 2 19.29 -9.17 -0.21
CA VAL A 2 17.93 -8.65 -0.47
C VAL A 2 17.71 -8.71 -1.98
N PRO A 3 16.58 -9.23 -2.49
CA PRO A 3 16.33 -9.24 -3.93
C PRO A 3 16.40 -7.81 -4.49
N ASN A 4 16.93 -7.67 -5.71
CA ASN A 4 17.07 -6.37 -6.35
C ASN A 4 15.68 -5.74 -6.53
N GLN A 5 15.48 -4.52 -6.03
CA GLN A 5 14.24 -3.76 -6.20
C GLN A 5 13.86 -3.60 -7.69
N GLU A 6 14.84 -3.61 -8.58
CA GLU A 6 14.60 -3.58 -10.02
C GLU A 6 13.80 -4.78 -10.53
N THR A 7 13.99 -5.98 -9.96
CA THR A 7 13.21 -7.17 -10.31
C THR A 7 11.73 -7.00 -9.91
N GLN A 8 11.47 -6.34 -8.77
CA GLN A 8 10.11 -6.02 -8.35
C GLN A 8 9.44 -5.06 -9.34
N TYR A 9 10.15 -4.01 -9.77
CA TYR A 9 9.63 -3.02 -10.72
C TYR A 9 9.44 -3.62 -12.11
N GLN A 10 10.29 -4.55 -12.55
CA GLN A 10 10.06 -5.31 -13.76
C GLN A 10 8.76 -6.12 -13.68
N GLY A 11 8.49 -6.77 -12.54
CA GLY A 11 7.22 -7.46 -12.30
C GLY A 11 6.01 -6.52 -12.41
N MET A 12 6.10 -5.32 -11.83
CA MET A 12 5.05 -4.30 -11.97
C MET A 12 4.81 -3.92 -13.43
N VAL A 13 5.86 -3.69 -14.21
CA VAL A 13 5.73 -3.36 -15.64
C VAL A 13 5.12 -4.51 -16.44
N GLN A 14 5.50 -5.76 -16.16
CA GLN A 14 4.89 -6.92 -16.80
C GLN A 14 3.39 -7.04 -16.50
N LEU A 15 3.00 -6.75 -15.26
CA LEU A 15 1.59 -6.72 -14.85
C LEU A 15 0.81 -5.63 -15.61
N LEU A 16 1.37 -4.42 -15.71
CA LEU A 16 0.77 -3.33 -16.47
C LEU A 16 0.56 -3.72 -17.95
N LEU A 17 1.57 -4.34 -18.56
CA LEU A 17 1.48 -4.82 -19.95
C LEU A 17 0.43 -5.92 -20.11
N HIS A 18 0.34 -6.85 -19.17
CA HIS A 18 -0.65 -7.94 -19.21
C HIS A 18 -2.08 -7.40 -19.29
N PHE A 19 -2.40 -6.38 -18.49
CA PHE A 19 -3.70 -5.71 -18.49
C PHE A 19 -3.81 -4.56 -19.50
N ARG A 20 -2.77 -4.32 -20.30
CA ARG A 20 -2.70 -3.23 -21.30
C ARG A 20 -2.91 -1.84 -20.69
N TRP A 21 -2.46 -1.64 -19.47
CA TRP A 21 -2.48 -0.33 -18.82
C TRP A 21 -1.28 0.50 -19.28
N THR A 22 -1.54 1.47 -20.14
CA THR A 22 -0.50 2.35 -20.72
C THR A 22 -0.45 3.75 -20.11
N TRP A 23 -1.40 4.10 -19.22
CA TRP A 23 -1.50 5.40 -18.57
C TRP A 23 -1.58 5.25 -17.06
N VAL A 24 -0.46 5.54 -16.37
CA VAL A 24 -0.27 5.19 -14.96
C VAL A 24 0.09 6.43 -14.13
N GLY A 25 -0.56 6.59 -12.98
CA GLY A 25 -0.21 7.60 -11.98
C GLY A 25 0.77 7.04 -10.96
N LEU A 26 1.81 7.79 -10.61
CA LEU A 26 2.79 7.38 -9.62
C LEU A 26 2.59 8.11 -8.30
N PHE A 27 2.67 7.36 -7.21
CA PHE A 27 2.79 7.90 -5.86
C PHE A 27 4.11 7.43 -5.26
N ALA A 28 4.84 8.33 -4.61
CA ALA A 28 6.10 7.99 -3.96
C ALA A 28 6.33 8.87 -2.74
N PRO A 29 6.98 8.36 -1.67
CA PRO A 29 7.39 9.19 -0.55
C PRO A 29 8.43 10.21 -1.02
N ASP A 30 8.42 11.38 -0.39
CA ASP A 30 9.40 12.44 -0.66
C ASP A 30 10.74 12.14 0.05
N ASN A 31 11.46 11.15 -0.49
CA ASN A 31 12.77 10.72 -0.02
C ASN A 31 13.54 9.96 -1.12
N ASP A 32 14.81 9.63 -0.85
CA ASP A 32 15.69 8.94 -1.79
C ASP A 32 15.14 7.60 -2.30
N ASN A 33 14.40 6.86 -1.47
CA ASN A 33 13.79 5.59 -1.89
C ASN A 33 12.64 5.84 -2.87
N GLY A 34 11.80 6.84 -2.60
CA GLY A 34 10.75 7.27 -3.51
C GLY A 34 11.31 7.84 -4.82
N GLU A 35 12.41 8.57 -4.79
CA GLU A 35 13.11 9.05 -5.98
C GLU A 35 13.64 7.90 -6.83
N ARG A 36 14.33 6.94 -6.19
CA ARG A 36 14.81 5.72 -6.86
C ARG A 36 13.66 4.95 -7.49
N PHE A 37 12.53 4.82 -6.79
CA PHE A 37 11.33 4.17 -7.30
C PHE A 37 10.81 4.85 -8.57
N VAL A 38 10.55 6.16 -8.52
CA VAL A 38 10.02 6.92 -9.65
C VAL A 38 10.97 6.85 -10.84
N SER A 39 12.27 7.12 -10.62
CA SER A 39 13.29 7.08 -11.66
C SER A 39 13.37 5.71 -12.34
N THR A 40 13.45 4.64 -11.55
CA THR A 40 13.64 3.28 -12.08
C THR A 40 12.37 2.77 -12.79
N LEU A 41 11.19 2.93 -12.16
CA LEU A 41 9.94 2.44 -12.73
C LEU A 41 9.57 3.21 -14.00
N THR A 42 9.72 4.54 -14.01
CA THR A 42 9.49 5.37 -15.20
C THR A 42 10.39 4.94 -16.35
N ARG A 43 11.68 4.72 -16.09
CA ARG A 43 12.61 4.21 -17.10
C ARG A 43 12.17 2.87 -17.69
N LEU A 44 11.68 1.95 -16.86
CA LEU A 44 11.22 0.64 -17.31
C LEU A 44 9.90 0.72 -18.09
N MET A 45 8.97 1.59 -17.68
CA MET A 45 7.69 1.84 -18.35
C MET A 45 7.89 2.49 -19.73
N ASN A 46 8.76 3.51 -19.83
CA ASN A 46 9.03 4.20 -21.09
C ASN A 46 9.62 3.25 -22.15
N LYS A 47 10.46 2.28 -21.74
CA LYS A 47 10.98 1.22 -22.63
C LYS A 47 9.91 0.26 -23.18
N ARG A 48 8.69 0.35 -22.65
CA ARG A 48 7.55 -0.51 -22.96
C ARG A 48 6.32 0.31 -23.36
N GLU A 49 6.52 1.58 -23.75
CA GLU A 49 5.47 2.47 -24.25
C GLU A 49 4.33 2.70 -23.23
N ILE A 50 4.65 2.61 -21.94
CA ILE A 50 3.76 2.99 -20.85
C ILE A 50 4.14 4.39 -20.39
N CYS A 51 3.16 5.28 -20.32
CA CYS A 51 3.34 6.67 -19.95
C CYS A 51 2.98 6.91 -18.48
N VAL A 52 3.77 7.78 -17.84
CA VAL A 52 3.47 8.33 -16.53
C VAL A 52 2.59 9.56 -16.69
N ALA A 53 1.35 9.47 -16.22
CA ALA A 53 0.39 10.57 -16.29
C ALA A 53 0.75 11.71 -15.34
N PHE A 54 1.17 11.34 -14.13
CA PHE A 54 1.61 12.25 -13.09
C PHE A 54 2.47 11.51 -12.07
N THR A 55 3.24 12.27 -11.30
CA THR A 55 3.96 11.78 -10.13
C THR A 55 3.60 12.64 -8.93
N GLN A 56 3.03 12.02 -7.90
CA GLN A 56 2.71 12.67 -6.63
C GLN A 56 3.74 12.29 -5.56
N ARG A 57 4.33 13.30 -4.94
CA ARG A 57 5.23 13.13 -3.79
C ARG A 57 4.44 13.22 -2.49
N VAL A 58 4.68 12.25 -1.60
CA VAL A 58 3.97 12.07 -0.33
C VAL A 58 4.90 12.46 0.80
N LEU A 59 4.60 13.56 1.50
CA LEU A 59 5.36 13.95 2.70
C LEU A 59 4.91 13.12 3.90
N ARG A 60 5.84 12.39 4.52
CA ARG A 60 5.58 11.43 5.61
C ARG A 60 4.88 12.02 6.87
N LYS A 61 4.88 13.35 7.05
CA LYS A 61 4.46 13.99 8.32
C LYS A 61 3.27 14.92 8.21
N THR A 62 2.76 15.21 7.01
CA THR A 62 1.81 16.31 6.87
C THR A 62 0.69 15.95 5.92
N TRP A 63 -0.55 16.15 6.35
CA TRP A 63 -1.74 16.08 5.48
C TRP A 63 -1.69 17.08 4.31
N LEU A 64 -0.76 18.04 4.34
CA LEU A 64 -0.57 19.12 3.35
C LEU A 64 -0.18 18.67 1.93
N TRP A 65 0.30 17.43 1.71
CA TRP A 65 0.64 17.00 0.34
C TRP A 65 -0.59 16.63 -0.49
N ILE A 66 -1.74 16.42 0.16
CA ILE A 66 -2.98 16.12 -0.53
C ILE A 66 -3.56 17.45 -0.99
N PRO A 67 -3.69 17.67 -2.31
CA PRO A 67 -4.31 18.89 -2.80
C PRO A 67 -5.78 18.91 -2.34
N HIS A 68 -6.26 20.07 -1.89
CA HIS A 68 -7.65 20.27 -1.45
C HIS A 68 -8.66 19.86 -2.53
N GLU A 69 -8.25 19.93 -3.80
CA GLU A 69 -8.99 19.42 -4.95
C GLU A 69 -8.14 18.38 -5.69
N ALA A 70 -8.74 17.24 -6.02
CA ALA A 70 -8.07 16.24 -6.84
C ALA A 70 -7.75 16.86 -8.22
N PRO A 71 -6.50 16.78 -8.68
CA PRO A 71 -6.15 17.19 -10.03
C PRO A 71 -7.04 16.44 -11.03
N ILE A 72 -7.55 17.13 -12.05
CA ILE A 72 -8.41 16.55 -13.09
C ILE A 72 -7.76 15.29 -13.70
N LEU A 73 -6.43 15.27 -13.79
CA LEU A 73 -5.65 14.12 -14.26
C LEU A 73 -5.91 12.83 -13.46
N TRP A 74 -6.18 12.91 -12.15
CA TRP A 74 -6.44 11.73 -11.33
C TRP A 74 -7.74 11.02 -11.74
N ARG A 75 -8.73 11.78 -12.25
CA ARG A 75 -9.98 11.20 -12.76
C ARG A 75 -9.73 10.36 -14.01
N GLN A 76 -8.81 10.80 -14.87
CA GLN A 76 -8.49 10.15 -16.15
C GLN A 76 -7.62 8.89 -16.00
N VAL A 77 -6.97 8.71 -14.86
CA VAL A 77 -6.06 7.59 -14.59
C VAL A 77 -6.76 6.53 -13.75
N ASN A 78 -6.80 5.29 -14.21
CA ASN A 78 -7.46 4.19 -13.48
C ASN A 78 -6.50 3.34 -12.64
N VAL A 79 -5.19 3.49 -12.84
CA VAL A 79 -4.16 2.68 -12.19
C VAL A 79 -3.12 3.56 -11.52
N PHE A 80 -2.90 3.33 -10.24
CA PHE A 80 -1.90 4.01 -9.45
C PHE A 80 -0.84 3.03 -8.98
N ALA A 81 0.44 3.33 -9.26
CA ALA A 81 1.55 2.58 -8.71
C ALA A 81 2.14 3.35 -7.52
N TYR A 82 2.26 2.69 -6.36
CA TYR A 82 2.67 3.32 -5.11
C TYR A 82 3.81 2.58 -4.41
N PHE A 83 4.87 3.31 -4.08
CA PHE A 83 5.93 2.81 -3.22
C PHE A 83 5.63 3.08 -1.74
N ALA A 84 5.06 2.10 -1.06
CA ALA A 84 4.70 2.20 0.36
C ALA A 84 5.90 1.81 1.25
N ASP A 85 6.64 2.79 1.78
CA ASP A 85 7.84 2.51 2.59
C ASP A 85 7.59 2.46 4.11
N SER A 86 6.39 2.86 4.57
CA SER A 86 6.05 3.02 5.99
C SER A 86 4.57 2.73 6.29
N GLN A 87 4.20 2.71 7.58
CA GLN A 87 2.79 2.57 8.01
C GLN A 87 1.90 3.70 7.47
N SER A 88 2.50 4.87 7.18
CA SER A 88 1.82 6.01 6.55
C SER A 88 1.30 5.71 5.15
N GLY A 89 1.73 4.61 4.51
CA GLY A 89 1.31 4.25 3.17
C GLY A 89 -0.14 3.82 3.06
N LEU A 90 -0.70 3.17 4.09
CA LEU A 90 -2.12 2.83 4.13
C LEU A 90 -2.98 4.09 4.27
N TYR A 91 -2.61 4.99 5.17
CA TYR A 91 -3.29 6.28 5.33
C TYR A 91 -3.29 7.08 4.03
N THR A 92 -2.16 7.08 3.30
CA THR A 92 -2.05 7.73 1.98
C THR A 92 -3.10 7.20 1.00
N ILE A 93 -3.28 5.87 0.93
CA ILE A 93 -4.26 5.25 0.04
C ILE A 93 -5.69 5.61 0.47
N ILE A 94 -6.01 5.52 1.77
CA ILE A 94 -7.33 5.83 2.31
C ILE A 94 -7.73 7.28 2.00
N GLU A 95 -6.81 8.23 2.23
CA GLU A 95 -7.06 9.65 1.98
C GLU A 95 -7.30 9.94 0.49
N VAL A 96 -6.43 9.42 -0.38
CA VAL A 96 -6.59 9.59 -1.83
C VAL A 96 -7.90 8.95 -2.29
N GLN A 97 -8.23 7.75 -1.82
CA GLN A 97 -9.45 7.06 -2.21
C GLN A 97 -10.70 7.82 -1.73
N THR A 98 -10.68 8.39 -0.53
CA THR A 98 -11.76 9.23 0.01
C THR A 98 -11.99 10.47 -0.86
N LEU A 99 -10.92 11.12 -1.32
CA LEU A 99 -11.01 12.25 -2.24
C LEU A 99 -11.58 11.84 -3.61
N LEU A 100 -11.19 10.67 -4.09
CA LEU A 100 -11.63 10.10 -5.37
C LEU A 100 -13.09 9.66 -5.36
N GLU A 101 -13.62 9.22 -4.22
CA GLU A 101 -15.05 8.97 -4.02
C GLU A 101 -15.87 10.27 -4.06
N ARG A 102 -15.36 11.36 -3.44
CA ARG A 102 -16.05 12.67 -3.43
C ARG A 102 -16.26 13.24 -4.84
N ILE A 103 -15.29 13.04 -5.73
CA ILE A 103 -15.36 13.53 -7.12
C ILE A 103 -16.02 12.53 -8.08
N GLN A 104 -16.64 11.47 -7.54
CA GLN A 104 -17.27 10.38 -8.29
C GLN A 104 -16.37 9.81 -9.39
N SER A 105 -15.08 9.65 -9.09
CA SER A 105 -14.20 8.93 -10.00
C SER A 105 -14.53 7.44 -9.88
N GLY A 106 -14.68 6.76 -11.03
CA GLY A 106 -14.93 5.32 -11.05
C GLY A 106 -13.82 4.52 -10.35
N GLY A 107 -13.99 3.19 -10.27
CA GLY A 107 -13.06 2.30 -9.56
C GLY A 107 -11.59 2.50 -9.96
N LYS A 108 -10.70 2.52 -8.97
CA LYS A 108 -9.26 2.73 -9.15
C LYS A 108 -8.50 1.51 -8.64
N VAL A 109 -7.43 1.13 -9.35
CA VAL A 109 -6.58 -0.01 -9.00
C VAL A 109 -5.26 0.50 -8.46
N TRP A 110 -4.92 0.07 -7.24
CA TRP A 110 -3.63 0.35 -6.62
C TRP A 110 -2.66 -0.82 -6.82
N ILE A 111 -1.45 -0.55 -7.31
CA ILE A 111 -0.34 -1.50 -7.41
C ILE A 111 0.76 -1.05 -6.45
N THR A 112 1.01 -1.81 -5.39
CA THR A 112 1.93 -1.37 -4.31
C THR A 112 3.11 -2.32 -4.11
N THR A 113 4.19 -1.82 -3.51
CA THR A 113 5.42 -2.61 -3.31
C THR A 113 5.57 -3.27 -1.94
N LEU A 114 4.71 -3.02 -0.94
CA LEU A 114 5.00 -3.45 0.44
C LEU A 114 3.80 -3.51 1.42
N LEU A 115 2.54 -3.59 0.97
CA LEU A 115 1.39 -3.53 1.90
C LEU A 115 1.27 -4.72 2.89
N GLN A 116 1.60 -5.95 2.47
CA GLN A 116 1.14 -7.15 3.18
C GLN A 116 1.79 -7.40 4.55
N ASN A 117 3.01 -6.92 4.82
CA ASN A 117 3.65 -7.16 6.13
C ASN A 117 3.20 -6.15 7.22
N LYS A 118 2.34 -5.19 6.84
CA LYS A 118 1.90 -4.06 7.67
C LYS A 118 0.38 -3.85 7.65
N MET A 119 -0.33 -4.54 6.77
CA MET A 119 -1.79 -4.61 6.67
C MET A 119 -2.48 -5.15 7.94
N LEU A 120 -1.70 -5.66 8.90
CA LEU A 120 -2.19 -6.12 10.20
C LEU A 120 -2.68 -4.99 11.12
N LEU A 121 -2.45 -3.70 10.81
CA LEU A 121 -2.76 -2.57 11.71
C LEU A 121 -4.04 -1.78 11.39
N CYS A 122 -4.85 -2.22 10.41
CA CYS A 122 -6.02 -1.47 9.93
C CYS A 122 -7.33 -2.19 10.26
N ASP A 123 -8.39 -1.42 10.58
CA ASP A 123 -9.75 -1.92 10.83
C ASP A 123 -10.42 -2.43 9.53
N ILE A 124 -11.58 -3.09 9.65
CA ILE A 124 -12.37 -3.67 8.54
C ILE A 124 -12.67 -2.61 7.45
N ASP A 125 -12.85 -1.34 7.83
CA ASP A 125 -13.14 -0.23 6.91
C ASP A 125 -12.01 0.05 5.91
N CYS A 126 -10.76 -0.29 6.23
CA CYS A 126 -9.64 -0.07 5.31
C CYS A 126 -9.72 -0.96 4.06
N PHE A 127 -10.42 -2.10 4.14
CA PHE A 127 -10.66 -2.97 2.99
C PHE A 127 -11.54 -2.31 1.94
N ARG A 128 -12.46 -1.43 2.36
CA ARG A 128 -13.32 -0.68 1.43
C ARG A 128 -12.48 0.16 0.46
N TYR A 129 -11.44 0.81 0.96
CA TYR A 129 -10.59 1.70 0.18
C TYR A 129 -9.48 0.99 -0.61
N THR A 130 -9.21 -0.28 -0.30
CA THR A 130 -8.13 -1.06 -0.92
C THR A 130 -8.66 -2.24 -1.75
N HIS A 131 -9.97 -2.33 -1.95
CA HIS A 131 -10.60 -3.40 -2.71
C HIS A 131 -10.07 -3.45 -4.15
N GLY A 132 -9.60 -4.62 -4.59
CA GLY A 132 -9.00 -4.80 -5.91
C GLY A 132 -7.55 -4.31 -6.03
N SER A 133 -6.89 -3.91 -4.93
CA SER A 133 -5.47 -3.56 -4.95
C SER A 133 -4.56 -4.79 -5.09
N LEU A 134 -3.45 -4.60 -5.81
CA LEU A 134 -2.43 -5.62 -6.05
C LEU A 134 -1.14 -5.19 -5.35
N SER A 135 -0.43 -6.13 -4.72
CA SER A 135 0.80 -5.83 -3.99
C SER A 135 1.90 -6.82 -4.32
N PHE A 136 3.08 -6.31 -4.72
CA PHE A 136 4.28 -7.12 -4.91
C PHE A 136 5.01 -7.26 -3.58
N VAL A 137 5.23 -8.50 -3.12
CA VAL A 137 5.95 -8.75 -1.86
C VAL A 137 7.33 -9.32 -2.16
N MET A 138 8.37 -8.60 -1.74
CA MET A 138 9.73 -9.14 -1.77
C MET A 138 9.92 -10.13 -0.60
N LYS A 139 10.04 -11.42 -0.92
CA LYS A 139 10.43 -12.44 0.06
C LYS A 139 11.93 -12.30 0.36
N THR A 140 12.28 -11.62 1.45
CA THR A 140 13.62 -11.74 2.03
C THR A 140 13.72 -13.06 2.78
N LYS A 141 14.85 -13.79 2.66
CA LYS A 141 15.11 -14.97 3.50
C LYS A 141 14.96 -14.55 4.97
N LYS A 142 13.91 -15.02 5.65
CA LYS A 142 13.69 -14.76 7.08
C LYS A 142 14.93 -15.22 7.84
N ARG A 143 15.70 -14.29 8.40
CA ARG A 143 16.47 -14.60 9.62
C ARG A 143 15.41 -14.67 10.71
N MET A 144 15.01 -15.88 11.07
CA MET A 144 14.01 -16.11 12.11
C MET A 144 14.62 -15.66 13.44
N ARG A 145 14.42 -14.38 13.81
CA ARG A 145 14.61 -13.92 15.19
C ARG A 145 13.24 -14.15 15.85
N LYS A 146 13.21 -15.03 16.84
CA LYS A 146 11.98 -15.66 17.38
C LYS A 146 11.09 -14.69 18.17
N ASP A 147 11.49 -13.43 18.33
CA ASP A 147 10.89 -12.53 19.32
C ASP A 147 10.50 -11.18 18.69
N TYR A 148 9.45 -11.14 17.89
CA TYR A 148 8.74 -9.89 17.57
C TYR A 148 7.26 -10.20 17.34
N TYR A 149 6.57 -10.66 18.38
CA TYR A 149 5.16 -10.33 18.50
C TYR A 149 5.09 -8.84 18.85
N GLY A 150 4.91 -8.00 17.82
CA GLY A 150 4.46 -6.63 18.05
C GLY A 150 3.08 -6.65 18.70
N PRO A 151 2.66 -5.56 19.38
CA PRO A 151 1.35 -5.50 20.03
C PRO A 151 0.28 -5.93 19.03
N MET A 152 -0.50 -6.93 19.44
CA MET A 152 -1.59 -7.51 18.67
C MET A 152 -2.50 -6.36 18.21
N ALA A 153 -2.83 -6.31 16.92
CA ALA A 153 -3.64 -5.23 16.41
C ALA A 153 -5.02 -5.21 17.07
N LEU A 154 -5.58 -4.02 17.27
CA LEU A 154 -6.94 -3.83 17.83
C LEU A 154 -7.99 -4.69 17.12
N ALA A 155 -7.86 -4.90 15.81
CA ALA A 155 -8.75 -5.77 15.04
C ALA A 155 -8.58 -7.27 15.38
N SER A 156 -7.36 -7.73 15.63
CA SER A 156 -7.09 -9.08 16.12
C SER A 156 -7.56 -9.25 17.56
N GLN A 157 -7.49 -8.19 18.36
CA GLN A 157 -8.04 -8.17 19.71
C GLN A 157 -9.58 -8.22 19.69
N ARG A 158 -10.25 -7.37 18.90
CA ARG A 158 -11.71 -7.44 18.70
C ARG A 158 -12.16 -8.78 18.14
N TYR A 159 -11.49 -9.29 17.11
CA TYR A 159 -11.78 -10.64 16.60
C TYR A 159 -11.58 -11.70 17.69
N SER A 160 -10.55 -11.58 18.52
CA SER A 160 -10.35 -12.52 19.62
C SER A 160 -11.43 -12.39 20.70
N GLU A 161 -11.94 -11.18 20.96
CA GLU A 161 -13.02 -10.93 21.91
C GLU A 161 -14.38 -11.39 21.36
N ASP A 162 -14.61 -11.26 20.05
CA ASP A 162 -15.84 -11.68 19.36
C ASP A 162 -15.88 -13.18 19.05
N ALA A 163 -14.73 -13.77 18.68
CA ALA A 163 -14.63 -15.18 18.28
C ALA A 163 -14.40 -16.11 19.48
N PHE A 164 -13.81 -15.60 20.56
CA PHE A 164 -13.66 -16.32 21.81
C PHE A 164 -14.35 -15.54 22.91
N ASP A 165 -15.37 -16.15 23.51
CA ASP A 165 -16.14 -15.61 24.64
C ASP A 165 -15.25 -15.54 25.90
N CYS A 166 -14.27 -14.64 25.89
CA CYS A 166 -13.22 -14.52 26.89
C CYS A 166 -13.77 -13.83 28.13
N SER A 167 -14.50 -14.59 28.95
CA SER A 167 -14.61 -14.30 30.37
C SER A 167 -13.21 -14.37 30.98
N TYR A 168 -12.63 -13.23 31.38
CA TYR A 168 -11.48 -13.19 32.29
C TYR A 168 -11.90 -13.68 33.69
N SER A 169 -12.39 -14.91 33.77
CA SER A 169 -12.43 -15.63 35.03
C SER A 169 -11.01 -16.09 35.30
N LYS A 170 -10.41 -15.61 36.39
CA LYS A 170 -9.25 -16.29 37.00
C LYS A 170 -9.74 -17.65 37.48
N HIS A 171 -9.83 -18.61 36.56
CA HIS A 171 -10.22 -19.97 36.89
C HIS A 171 -9.17 -20.53 37.85
N ALA A 172 -9.61 -21.12 38.96
CA ALA A 172 -8.76 -21.62 40.04
C ALA A 172 -7.74 -22.70 39.61
N LEU A 173 -7.76 -23.12 38.35
CA LEU A 173 -6.87 -24.10 37.75
C LEU A 173 -5.80 -23.49 36.81
N SER A 174 -5.67 -22.16 36.77
CA SER A 174 -4.54 -21.51 36.11
C SER A 174 -3.25 -21.82 36.89
N VAL A 175 -2.48 -22.78 36.38
CA VAL A 175 -1.20 -23.22 36.95
C VAL A 175 -0.19 -22.06 36.92
N ARG A 176 0.51 -21.86 38.04
CA ARG A 176 1.61 -20.89 38.20
C ARG A 176 2.86 -21.30 37.43
#